data_AF-A0A3N6MTD9-F1
#
_entry.id   AF-A0A3N6MTD9-F1
#
_cell.length_a   1.000
_cell.length_b   1.000
_cell.length_c   1.000
_cell.angle_alpha   90.00
_cell.angle_beta   90.00
_cell.angle_gamma   90.00
#
_symmetry.space_group_name_H-M   'P 1'
#
loop_
_entity.id
_entity.type
_entity.pdbx_description
1 polymer ?
#
loop_
_entity_poly.entity_id
_entity_poly.type
_entity_poly.pdbx_seq_one_letter_code
_entity_poly.pdbx_strand_id
1 'polypeptide(L)'
;MTQPTFKFETANRGCHLSKGHKETGQGHEHESAAGKTRNDLPDDPALPTLAHRAAHRRPLPWEQPKSRDEEAQVDDRLHAIMHNPSYVEADHDIDFLQGDDTRGVRLQLDYLKAEQILQSQGIDRTIVIFGSTRLREPATAARELAAARQSAEDHPHDSVCERALRLAEHRMELSAYYDVGRQLGRLVGQCGDPRLAVLTGGGPGGMEAANRGAFDVGAKSVGLNIALPHEQYPNPYLTPGLCMSFHYFAMRKMHFMKRAAALVALPGGFGTLDELFCALTLIQTRKSAPIPIVLIGEAYWRNVFNADYLAEVGSIDDEDRELFSYAETAEEAWSGILAWHSQNGSPLVVKSQP
;
A
#
# COMPACT_ATOMS: atom_id res chain seq x y z
N MET A 1 -51.41 -18.71 -21.66
CA MET A 1 -51.00 -17.63 -20.74
C MET A 1 -49.64 -17.13 -21.20
N THR A 2 -49.61 -15.85 -21.52
CA THR A 2 -48.57 -15.08 -22.21
C THR A 2 -47.26 -14.98 -21.40
N GLN A 3 -46.13 -15.26 -22.05
CA GLN A 3 -44.79 -14.93 -21.53
C GLN A 3 -44.52 -13.41 -21.68
N PRO A 4 -43.75 -12.80 -20.76
CA PRO A 4 -43.51 -11.36 -20.79
C PRO A 4 -42.43 -11.02 -21.84
N THR A 5 -42.75 -10.08 -22.72
CA THR A 5 -41.78 -9.35 -23.55
C THR A 5 -40.92 -8.45 -22.65
N PHE A 6 -39.62 -8.73 -22.57
CA PHE A 6 -38.64 -7.81 -21.95
C PHE A 6 -38.31 -6.68 -22.92
N LYS A 7 -38.68 -5.45 -22.55
CA LYS A 7 -38.22 -4.21 -23.19
C LYS A 7 -36.83 -3.88 -22.64
N PHE A 8 -35.87 -3.63 -23.53
CA PHE A 8 -34.56 -3.09 -23.17
C PHE A 8 -34.71 -1.59 -22.83
N GLU A 9 -34.57 -1.23 -21.56
CA GLU A 9 -34.31 0.14 -21.12
C GLU A 9 -32.79 0.32 -20.94
N THR A 10 -32.15 1.01 -21.87
CA THR A 10 -30.78 1.49 -21.71
C THR A 10 -30.76 2.63 -20.69
N ALA A 11 -30.33 2.36 -19.46
CA ALA A 11 -30.11 3.36 -18.43
C ALA A 11 -28.87 4.20 -18.77
N ASN A 12 -29.07 5.30 -19.49
CA ASN A 12 -28.03 6.30 -19.70
C ASN A 12 -28.01 7.26 -18.50
N ARG A 13 -27.17 6.98 -17.49
CA ARG A 13 -26.94 7.90 -16.37
C ARG A 13 -26.06 9.05 -16.86
N GLY A 14 -26.70 10.17 -17.19
CA GLY A 14 -26.04 11.43 -17.52
C GLY A 14 -25.20 11.97 -16.37
N CYS A 15 -23.97 12.34 -16.67
CA CYS A 15 -23.08 13.08 -15.80
C CYS A 15 -23.63 14.51 -15.60
N HIS A 16 -24.08 14.83 -14.39
CA HIS A 16 -24.45 16.19 -13.99
C HIS A 16 -23.18 17.00 -13.68
N LEU A 17 -22.85 17.97 -14.53
CA LEU A 17 -22.01 19.11 -14.15
C LEU A 17 -22.89 20.36 -14.14
N SER A 18 -23.14 20.85 -12.92
CA SER A 18 -23.89 22.07 -12.64
C SER A 18 -23.09 23.31 -13.08
N LYS A 19 -23.76 24.24 -13.77
CA LYS A 19 -23.30 25.62 -13.93
C LYS A 19 -23.96 26.47 -12.86
N GLY A 20 -23.18 27.33 -12.21
CA GLY A 20 -23.69 28.54 -11.60
C GLY A 20 -22.74 29.16 -10.59
N HIS A 21 -22.01 30.21 -10.97
CA HIS A 21 -22.17 31.53 -10.36
C HIS A 21 -21.48 32.61 -11.17
N LYS A 22 -22.14 33.77 -11.21
CA LYS A 22 -21.77 35.01 -11.92
C LYS A 22 -20.66 35.72 -11.14
N GLU A 23 -19.64 36.21 -11.84
CA GLU A 23 -18.79 37.29 -11.34
C GLU A 23 -19.22 38.63 -11.94
N THR A 24 -19.47 39.58 -11.05
CA THR A 24 -19.65 41.01 -11.27
C THR A 24 -18.29 41.70 -11.46
N GLY A 25 -18.21 42.64 -12.39
CA GLY A 25 -16.96 43.23 -12.86
C GLY A 25 -16.41 44.43 -12.08
N GLN A 26 -15.37 45.01 -12.70
CA GLN A 26 -14.60 46.26 -12.50
C GLN A 26 -13.12 45.89 -12.75
N GLY A 27 -12.26 46.55 -13.52
CA GLY A 27 -12.20 47.86 -14.17
C GLY A 27 -10.71 48.24 -14.27
N HIS A 28 -10.33 48.94 -15.35
CA HIS A 28 -9.00 49.51 -15.71
C HIS A 28 -7.96 48.57 -16.35
N GLU A 29 -7.75 48.61 -17.67
CA GLU A 29 -7.13 49.65 -18.53
C GLU A 29 -5.60 49.50 -18.61
N HIS A 30 -5.13 49.08 -19.79
CA HIS A 30 -3.97 49.69 -20.42
C HIS A 30 -4.13 49.65 -21.94
N GLU A 31 -4.12 50.85 -22.52
CA GLU A 31 -4.21 51.15 -23.94
C GLU A 31 -3.06 50.55 -24.76
N SER A 32 -3.34 50.17 -26.01
CA SER A 32 -2.43 50.45 -27.12
C SER A 32 -3.20 50.65 -28.42
N ALA A 33 -2.77 51.69 -29.13
CA ALA A 33 -3.50 52.46 -30.11
C ALA A 33 -3.68 51.79 -31.48
N ALA A 34 -4.85 52.12 -32.05
CA ALA A 34 -5.08 52.57 -33.41
C ALA A 34 -4.96 51.59 -34.59
N GLY A 35 -6.14 51.22 -35.09
CA GLY A 35 -6.50 51.65 -36.44
C GLY A 35 -6.48 50.57 -37.52
N LYS A 36 -7.63 49.90 -37.72
CA LYS A 36 -8.39 49.97 -38.97
C LYS A 36 -9.71 49.22 -38.83
N THR A 37 -10.71 49.82 -39.45
CA THR A 37 -12.12 49.47 -39.48
C THR A 37 -12.36 48.01 -39.84
N ARG A 38 -13.12 47.36 -38.96
CA ARG A 38 -13.79 46.08 -39.13
C ARG A 38 -14.86 46.23 -40.20
N ASN A 39 -14.54 45.83 -41.41
CA ASN A 39 -15.42 45.34 -42.47
C ASN A 39 -14.51 44.98 -43.63
N ASP A 40 -14.73 43.82 -44.25
CA ASP A 40 -13.94 43.21 -45.34
C ASP A 40 -13.15 41.94 -44.94
N LEU A 41 -13.66 41.16 -43.99
CA LEU A 41 -13.51 39.70 -44.11
C LEU A 41 -14.72 39.21 -44.91
N PRO A 42 -14.52 38.53 -46.06
CA PRO A 42 -15.63 37.92 -46.79
C PRO A 42 -16.37 36.97 -45.85
N ASP A 43 -17.69 36.87 -45.97
CA ASP A 43 -18.51 35.87 -45.29
C ASP A 43 -17.87 34.49 -45.50
N ASP A 44 -17.06 34.06 -44.52
CA ASP A 44 -16.43 32.75 -44.53
C ASP A 44 -17.56 31.74 -44.41
N PRO A 45 -17.83 30.93 -45.44
CA PRO A 45 -19.00 30.07 -45.49
C PRO A 45 -19.05 29.23 -44.22
N ALA A 46 -20.09 29.47 -43.41
CA ALA A 46 -20.34 28.90 -42.09
C ALA A 46 -19.51 27.64 -41.85
N LEU A 47 -18.42 27.76 -41.08
CA LEU A 47 -17.55 26.64 -40.72
C LEU A 47 -18.43 25.44 -40.36
N PRO A 48 -18.32 24.31 -41.09
CA PRO A 48 -19.26 23.22 -40.94
C PRO A 48 -19.26 22.77 -39.49
N THR A 49 -20.44 22.66 -38.88
CA THR A 49 -20.57 22.22 -37.49
C THR A 49 -20.01 20.81 -37.38
N LEU A 50 -18.82 20.68 -36.81
CA LEU A 50 -18.15 19.40 -36.61
C LEU A 50 -19.01 18.49 -35.74
N ALA A 51 -19.04 17.20 -36.08
CA ALA A 51 -19.87 16.23 -35.38
C ALA A 51 -19.51 16.19 -33.88
N HIS A 52 -20.53 16.19 -33.03
CA HIS A 52 -20.35 16.06 -31.58
C HIS A 52 -19.88 14.65 -31.24
N ARG A 53 -18.76 14.52 -30.51
CA ARG A 53 -18.05 13.24 -30.25
C ARG A 53 -18.92 12.13 -29.65
N ALA A 54 -19.99 12.48 -28.95
CA ALA A 54 -20.83 11.53 -28.22
C ALA A 54 -22.25 11.32 -28.79
N ALA A 55 -22.63 12.01 -29.89
CA ALA A 55 -24.02 11.98 -30.36
C ALA A 55 -24.09 11.64 -31.85
N HIS A 56 -24.45 10.38 -32.14
CA HIS A 56 -24.88 10.00 -33.48
C HIS A 56 -26.31 10.49 -33.72
N ARG A 57 -26.52 11.21 -34.83
CA ARG A 57 -27.85 11.74 -35.20
C ARG A 57 -28.79 10.67 -35.76
N ARG A 58 -28.25 9.50 -36.11
CA ARG A 58 -28.99 8.33 -36.62
C ARG A 58 -28.34 7.08 -36.03
N PRO A 59 -29.12 6.03 -35.76
CA PRO A 59 -28.57 4.77 -35.29
C PRO A 59 -27.63 4.15 -36.32
N LEU A 60 -26.72 3.30 -35.85
CA LEU A 60 -25.83 2.56 -36.74
C LEU A 60 -26.64 1.54 -37.56
N PRO A 61 -26.24 1.25 -38.81
CA PRO A 61 -26.96 0.31 -39.67
C PRO A 61 -27.14 -1.10 -39.07
N TRP A 62 -26.31 -1.49 -38.11
CA TRP A 62 -26.32 -2.78 -37.40
C TRP A 62 -26.75 -2.65 -35.93
N GLU A 63 -27.39 -1.54 -35.55
CA GLU A 63 -27.97 -1.39 -34.21
C GLU A 63 -29.04 -2.46 -33.92
N GLN A 64 -29.67 -2.99 -34.97
CA GLN A 64 -30.58 -4.13 -34.90
C GLN A 64 -29.96 -5.37 -35.58
N PRO A 65 -30.24 -6.59 -35.07
CA PRO A 65 -29.90 -7.84 -35.75
C PRO A 65 -30.44 -7.90 -37.19
N LYS A 66 -29.82 -8.75 -38.03
CA LYS A 66 -30.40 -9.09 -39.33
C LYS A 66 -31.79 -9.68 -39.17
N SER A 67 -32.68 -9.44 -40.13
CA SER A 67 -34.03 -10.03 -40.11
C SER A 67 -33.97 -11.55 -40.18
N ARG A 68 -34.90 -12.22 -39.47
CA ARG A 68 -35.12 -13.67 -39.59
C ARG A 68 -35.51 -14.09 -41.01
N ASP A 69 -36.08 -13.17 -41.79
CA ASP A 69 -36.43 -13.39 -43.20
C ASP A 69 -35.18 -13.52 -44.08
N GLU A 70 -34.06 -12.89 -43.69
CA GLU A 70 -32.77 -13.02 -44.36
C GLU A 70 -31.96 -14.23 -43.85
N GLU A 71 -32.05 -14.53 -42.55
CA GLU A 71 -31.36 -15.66 -41.92
C GLU A 71 -32.20 -16.25 -40.77
N ALA A 72 -32.72 -17.46 -40.98
CA ALA A 72 -33.66 -18.10 -40.05
C ALA A 72 -33.07 -18.38 -38.65
N GLN A 73 -31.75 -18.60 -38.55
CA GLN A 73 -31.05 -18.92 -37.30
C GLN A 73 -30.32 -17.72 -36.69
N VAL A 74 -30.64 -16.49 -37.11
CA VAL A 74 -29.91 -15.29 -36.68
C VAL A 74 -29.86 -15.15 -35.16
N ASP A 75 -30.98 -15.39 -34.47
CA ASP A 75 -31.06 -15.20 -33.02
C ASP A 75 -30.25 -16.26 -32.26
N ASP A 76 -30.29 -17.52 -32.68
CA ASP A 76 -29.52 -18.59 -32.03
C ASP A 76 -28.02 -18.37 -32.19
N ARG A 77 -27.57 -17.93 -33.38
CA ARG A 77 -26.15 -17.62 -33.63
C ARG A 77 -25.70 -16.38 -32.87
N LEU A 78 -26.51 -15.32 -32.86
CA LEU A 78 -26.20 -14.12 -32.07
C LEU A 78 -26.17 -14.43 -30.59
N HIS A 79 -27.12 -15.23 -30.09
CA HIS A 79 -27.10 -15.69 -28.71
C HIS A 79 -25.82 -16.46 -28.41
N ALA A 80 -25.41 -17.38 -29.28
CA ALA A 80 -24.17 -18.14 -29.12
C ALA A 80 -22.92 -17.25 -29.14
N ILE A 81 -22.85 -16.24 -30.01
CA ILE A 81 -21.74 -15.29 -30.10
C ILE A 81 -21.69 -14.39 -28.86
N MET A 82 -22.80 -13.76 -28.52
CA MET A 82 -22.86 -12.75 -27.46
C MET A 82 -22.66 -13.31 -26.06
N HIS A 83 -22.95 -14.60 -25.85
CA HIS A 83 -22.69 -15.31 -24.60
C HIS A 83 -21.35 -16.06 -24.62
N ASN A 84 -20.58 -15.99 -25.72
CA ASN A 84 -19.26 -16.58 -25.79
C ASN A 84 -18.25 -15.68 -25.05
N PRO A 85 -17.31 -16.23 -24.27
CA PRO A 85 -16.25 -15.46 -23.61
C PRO A 85 -15.45 -14.56 -24.57
N SER A 86 -15.25 -14.98 -25.82
CA SER A 86 -14.54 -14.19 -26.83
C SER A 86 -15.23 -12.88 -27.24
N TYR A 87 -16.50 -12.69 -26.87
CA TYR A 87 -17.26 -11.47 -27.11
C TYR A 87 -17.31 -10.53 -25.90
N VAL A 88 -16.63 -10.88 -24.80
CA VAL A 88 -16.45 -10.00 -23.64
C VAL A 88 -15.26 -9.08 -23.87
N GLU A 89 -15.41 -7.78 -23.59
CA GLU A 89 -14.30 -6.83 -23.64
C GLU A 89 -13.21 -7.21 -22.62
N ALA A 90 -11.94 -7.17 -23.03
CA ALA A 90 -10.84 -7.74 -22.26
C ALA A 90 -10.64 -7.14 -20.86
N ASP A 91 -11.02 -5.87 -20.65
CA ASP A 91 -10.96 -5.19 -19.35
C ASP A 91 -12.15 -5.53 -18.43
N HIS A 92 -13.19 -6.16 -18.98
CA HIS A 92 -14.34 -6.70 -18.25
C HIS A 92 -14.29 -8.23 -18.11
N ASP A 93 -13.41 -8.92 -18.85
CA ASP A 93 -13.23 -10.37 -18.80
C ASP A 93 -12.31 -10.78 -17.63
N ILE A 94 -12.91 -11.12 -16.49
CA ILE A 94 -12.17 -11.53 -15.29
C ILE A 94 -11.41 -12.84 -15.48
N ASP A 95 -11.95 -13.79 -16.24
CA ASP A 95 -11.28 -15.08 -16.47
C ASP A 95 -10.02 -14.89 -17.31
N PHE A 96 -10.09 -14.06 -18.35
CA PHE A 96 -8.91 -13.63 -19.11
C PHE A 96 -7.90 -12.88 -18.23
N LEU A 97 -8.35 -11.91 -17.43
CA LEU A 97 -7.48 -11.13 -16.54
C LEU A 97 -6.85 -11.97 -15.42
N GLN A 98 -7.47 -13.07 -15.01
CA GLN A 98 -6.92 -14.00 -14.03
C GLN A 98 -6.05 -15.11 -14.64
N GLY A 99 -6.08 -15.26 -15.97
CA GLY A 99 -5.24 -16.20 -16.72
C GLY A 99 -3.74 -15.97 -16.55
N ASP A 100 -2.93 -17.00 -16.81
CA ASP A 100 -1.48 -16.91 -16.62
C ASP A 100 -0.80 -15.96 -17.62
N ASP A 101 -1.32 -15.84 -18.84
CA ASP A 101 -0.80 -14.95 -19.88
C ASP A 101 -0.92 -13.47 -19.51
N THR A 102 -1.90 -13.12 -18.66
CA THR A 102 -2.13 -11.73 -18.18
C THR A 102 -1.41 -11.43 -16.86
N ARG A 103 -0.63 -12.37 -16.32
CA ARG A 103 0.13 -12.19 -15.07
C ARG A 103 1.03 -10.96 -15.11
N GLY A 104 1.68 -10.67 -16.24
CA GLY A 104 2.53 -9.48 -16.41
C GLY A 104 1.76 -8.18 -16.21
N VAL A 105 0.53 -8.09 -16.75
CA VAL A 105 -0.36 -6.93 -16.57
C VAL A 105 -0.80 -6.82 -15.11
N ARG A 106 -1.16 -7.93 -14.46
CA ARG A 106 -1.55 -7.93 -13.04
C ARG A 106 -0.41 -7.48 -12.11
N LEU A 107 0.83 -7.90 -12.36
CA LEU A 107 1.99 -7.40 -11.64
C LEU A 107 2.15 -5.88 -11.78
N GLN A 108 1.94 -5.36 -12.99
CA GLN A 108 1.95 -3.92 -13.25
C GLN A 108 0.82 -3.18 -12.53
N LEU A 109 -0.37 -3.78 -12.41
CA LEU A 109 -1.48 -3.19 -11.65
C LEU A 109 -1.17 -3.12 -10.15
N ASP A 110 -0.63 -4.19 -9.55
CA ASP A 110 -0.16 -4.19 -8.16
C ASP A 110 0.90 -3.11 -7.93
N TYR A 111 1.84 -2.95 -8.87
CA TYR A 111 2.84 -1.88 -8.84
C TYR A 111 2.18 -0.50 -8.83
N LEU A 112 1.39 -0.20 -9.86
CA LEU A 112 0.90 1.14 -10.18
C LEU A 112 -0.10 1.62 -9.14
N LYS A 113 -0.99 0.75 -8.66
CA LYS A 113 -2.00 1.11 -7.68
C LYS A 113 -1.37 1.66 -6.40
N ALA A 114 -0.40 0.95 -5.85
CA ALA A 114 0.28 1.39 -4.63
C ALA A 114 1.14 2.64 -4.87
N GLU A 115 1.83 2.72 -6.01
CA GLU A 115 2.62 3.90 -6.37
C GLU A 115 1.75 5.16 -6.49
N GLN A 116 0.64 5.09 -7.22
CA GLN A 116 -0.28 6.22 -7.41
C GLN A 116 -0.92 6.67 -6.10
N ILE A 117 -1.31 5.72 -5.23
CA ILE A 117 -1.87 6.04 -3.92
C ILE A 117 -0.84 6.82 -3.09
N LEU A 118 0.38 6.30 -2.94
CA LEU A 118 1.42 6.95 -2.14
C LEU A 118 1.81 8.33 -2.70
N GLN A 119 1.94 8.46 -4.02
CA GLN A 119 2.20 9.73 -4.70
C GLN A 119 1.07 10.75 -4.48
N SER A 120 -0.20 10.34 -4.62
CA SER A 120 -1.35 11.22 -4.42
C SER A 120 -1.45 11.73 -2.97
N GLN A 121 -0.89 10.98 -2.03
CA GLN A 121 -0.81 11.33 -0.62
C GLN A 121 0.46 12.11 -0.27
N GLY A 122 1.32 12.39 -1.26
CA GLY A 122 2.57 13.14 -1.07
C GLY A 122 3.65 12.41 -0.28
N ILE A 123 3.55 11.08 -0.13
CA ILE A 123 4.51 10.27 0.63
C ILE A 123 5.69 9.91 -0.28
N ASP A 124 6.85 10.51 -0.02
CA ASP A 124 8.07 10.26 -0.78
C ASP A 124 9.02 9.28 -0.08
N ARG A 125 8.99 9.25 1.27
CA ARG A 125 9.88 8.49 2.14
C ARG A 125 9.08 7.77 3.22
N THR A 126 9.59 6.62 3.65
CA THR A 126 8.93 5.81 4.67
C THR A 126 9.93 5.24 5.68
N ILE A 127 9.56 5.22 6.94
CA ILE A 127 10.24 4.38 7.94
C ILE A 127 9.51 3.05 7.97
N VAL A 128 10.17 2.02 7.46
CA VAL A 128 9.58 0.69 7.35
C VAL A 128 9.78 -0.04 8.67
N ILE A 129 8.69 -0.49 9.30
CA ILE A 129 8.76 -1.18 10.58
C ILE A 129 8.16 -2.58 10.45
N PHE A 130 9.00 -3.58 10.71
CA PHE A 130 8.64 -4.99 10.70
C PHE A 130 8.63 -5.58 12.11
N GLY A 131 7.87 -6.65 12.30
CA GLY A 131 7.82 -7.36 13.58
C GLY A 131 6.80 -8.49 13.57
N SER A 132 6.84 -9.29 14.64
CA SER A 132 5.94 -10.44 14.79
C SER A 132 4.46 -10.05 14.79
N THR A 133 3.64 -10.77 14.03
CA THR A 133 2.16 -10.73 14.12
C THR A 133 1.63 -11.25 15.46
N ARG A 134 2.49 -11.92 16.24
CA ARG A 134 2.16 -12.55 17.53
C ARG A 134 2.63 -11.72 18.71
N LEU A 135 3.30 -10.60 18.48
CA LEU A 135 3.62 -9.64 19.52
C LEU A 135 2.30 -9.12 20.12
N ARG A 136 2.24 -8.96 21.45
CA ARG A 136 1.02 -8.56 22.15
C ARG A 136 1.26 -7.24 22.87
N GLU A 137 0.22 -6.41 22.92
CA GLU A 137 0.18 -5.27 23.84
C GLU A 137 0.35 -5.78 25.29
N PRO A 138 1.13 -5.10 26.15
CA PRO A 138 1.45 -5.59 27.50
C PRO A 138 0.24 -5.97 28.35
N ALA A 139 -0.83 -5.16 28.30
CA ALA A 139 -2.05 -5.45 29.04
C ALA A 139 -2.74 -6.74 28.55
N THR A 140 -2.68 -7.02 27.25
CA THR A 140 -3.22 -8.24 26.66
C THR A 140 -2.34 -9.44 26.97
N ALA A 141 -1.01 -9.29 26.90
CA ALA A 141 -0.06 -10.33 27.26
C ALA A 141 -0.20 -10.74 28.74
N ALA A 142 -0.38 -9.77 29.65
CA ALA A 142 -0.59 -10.02 31.06
C ALA A 142 -1.88 -10.82 31.34
N ARG A 143 -2.98 -10.50 30.62
CA ARG A 143 -4.23 -11.28 30.71
C ARG A 143 -4.07 -12.69 30.15
N GLU A 144 -3.41 -12.85 29.00
CA GLU A 144 -3.13 -14.17 28.42
C GLU A 144 -2.26 -15.02 29.37
N LEU A 145 -1.25 -14.43 30.02
CA LEU A 145 -0.40 -15.09 31.01
C LEU A 145 -1.17 -15.50 32.27
N ALA A 146 -2.02 -14.62 32.82
CA ALA A 146 -2.85 -14.95 33.96
C ALA A 146 -3.79 -16.13 33.66
N ALA A 147 -4.43 -16.14 32.49
CA ALA A 147 -5.29 -17.24 32.07
C ALA A 147 -4.50 -18.55 31.86
N ALA A 148 -3.30 -18.48 31.27
CA ALA A 148 -2.45 -19.65 31.08
C ALA A 148 -1.95 -20.25 32.40
N ARG A 149 -1.63 -19.40 33.40
CA ARG A 149 -1.27 -19.83 34.76
C ARG A 149 -2.43 -20.57 35.42
N GLN A 150 -3.62 -19.98 35.40
CA GLN A 150 -4.82 -20.61 35.95
C GLN A 150 -5.09 -21.97 35.28
N SER A 151 -5.01 -22.04 33.96
CA SER A 151 -5.21 -23.31 33.23
C SER A 151 -4.20 -24.39 33.62
N ALA A 152 -2.95 -24.01 33.88
CA ALA A 152 -1.89 -24.94 34.31
C ALA A 152 -2.04 -25.38 35.77
N GLU A 153 -2.58 -24.52 36.63
CA GLU A 153 -2.95 -24.87 38.01
C GLU A 153 -4.16 -25.81 38.05
N ASP A 154 -5.17 -25.57 37.20
CA ASP A 154 -6.37 -26.41 37.08
C ASP A 154 -6.08 -27.80 36.49
N HIS A 155 -5.02 -27.92 35.66
CA HIS A 155 -4.62 -29.17 35.01
C HIS A 155 -3.13 -29.48 35.21
N PRO A 156 -2.72 -29.88 36.43
CA PRO A 156 -1.32 -30.21 36.71
C PRO A 156 -0.83 -31.37 35.84
N HIS A 157 0.41 -31.28 35.36
CA HIS A 157 1.07 -32.26 34.47
C HIS A 157 0.47 -32.40 33.07
N ASP A 158 -0.46 -31.52 32.67
CA ASP A 158 -0.91 -31.45 31.29
C ASP A 158 0.13 -30.73 30.41
N SER A 159 0.77 -31.49 29.52
CA SER A 159 1.84 -30.97 28.64
C SER A 159 1.39 -29.82 27.73
N VAL A 160 0.10 -29.73 27.41
CA VAL A 160 -0.46 -28.64 26.58
C VAL A 160 -0.55 -27.36 27.40
N CYS A 161 -1.07 -27.44 28.62
CA CYS A 161 -1.14 -26.32 29.57
C CYS A 161 0.25 -25.82 29.97
N GLU A 162 1.19 -26.73 30.25
CA GLU A 162 2.58 -26.36 30.56
C GLU A 162 3.26 -25.63 29.39
N ARG A 163 3.04 -26.11 28.15
CA ARG A 163 3.56 -25.44 26.96
C ARG A 163 2.90 -24.08 26.76
N ALA A 164 1.58 -23.98 26.96
CA ALA A 164 0.85 -22.73 26.83
C ALA A 164 1.33 -21.67 27.83
N LEU A 165 1.59 -22.08 29.08
CA LEU A 165 2.17 -21.22 30.11
C LEU A 165 3.54 -20.69 29.70
N ARG A 166 4.49 -21.56 29.31
CA ARG A 166 5.82 -21.13 28.84
C ARG A 166 5.74 -20.15 27.67
N LEU A 167 4.83 -20.40 26.71
CA LEU A 167 4.63 -19.48 25.58
C LEU A 167 4.04 -18.14 26.02
N ALA A 168 3.15 -18.13 27.01
CA ALA A 168 2.56 -16.90 27.54
C ALA A 168 3.59 -16.07 28.33
N GLU A 169 4.50 -16.73 29.05
CA GLU A 169 5.62 -16.07 29.75
C GLU A 169 6.54 -15.37 28.75
N HIS A 170 6.98 -16.07 27.71
CA HIS A 170 7.79 -15.45 26.65
C HIS A 170 7.05 -14.34 25.89
N ARG A 171 5.73 -14.46 25.67
CA ARG A 171 4.95 -13.37 25.07
C ARG A 171 4.87 -12.15 25.99
N MET A 172 4.79 -12.36 27.29
CA MET A 172 4.81 -11.27 28.27
C MET A 172 6.17 -10.56 28.25
N GLU A 173 7.28 -11.30 28.23
CA GLU A 173 8.62 -10.74 28.10
C GLU A 173 8.76 -9.93 26.80
N LEU A 174 8.36 -10.52 25.67
CA LEU A 174 8.43 -9.85 24.38
C LEU A 174 7.47 -8.64 24.28
N SER A 175 6.40 -8.57 25.08
CA SER A 175 5.40 -7.49 24.99
C SER A 175 5.98 -6.09 25.19
N ALA A 176 7.13 -5.96 25.88
CA ALA A 176 7.86 -4.70 26.00
C ALA A 176 8.23 -4.10 24.62
N TYR A 177 8.53 -4.93 23.63
CA TYR A 177 8.83 -4.47 22.27
C TYR A 177 7.61 -3.89 21.55
N TYR A 178 6.38 -4.19 21.99
CA TYR A 178 5.18 -3.54 21.48
C TYR A 178 5.20 -2.05 21.84
N ASP A 179 5.56 -1.72 23.07
CA ASP A 179 5.66 -0.31 23.50
C ASP A 179 6.79 0.42 22.77
N VAL A 180 7.92 -0.24 22.54
CA VAL A 180 9.00 0.31 21.71
C VAL A 180 8.52 0.59 20.29
N GLY A 181 7.81 -0.36 19.65
CA GLY A 181 7.24 -0.15 18.32
C GLY A 181 6.25 1.02 18.28
N ARG A 182 5.38 1.14 19.29
CA ARG A 182 4.41 2.24 19.42
C ARG A 182 5.10 3.58 19.65
N GLN A 183 6.09 3.63 20.51
CA GLN A 183 6.84 4.86 20.75
C GLN A 183 7.64 5.28 19.51
N LEU A 184 8.23 4.34 18.78
CA LEU A 184 8.93 4.63 17.52
C LEU A 184 7.97 5.21 16.48
N GLY A 185 6.81 4.59 16.28
CA GLY A 185 5.78 5.12 15.37
C GLY A 185 5.34 6.54 15.75
N ARG A 186 5.24 6.82 17.05
CA ARG A 186 4.94 8.16 17.58
C ARG A 186 6.06 9.16 17.25
N LEU A 187 7.32 8.82 17.49
CA LEU A 187 8.47 9.69 17.22
C LEU A 187 8.58 10.04 15.73
N VAL A 188 8.37 9.06 14.85
CA VAL A 188 8.32 9.28 13.39
C VAL A 188 7.16 10.23 13.05
N GLY A 189 5.97 10.00 13.60
CA GLY A 189 4.81 10.88 13.38
C GLY A 189 5.00 12.31 13.88
N GLN A 190 5.71 12.49 15.00
CA GLN A 190 6.01 13.79 15.60
C GLN A 190 7.06 14.60 14.84
N CYS A 191 7.79 14.00 13.89
CA CYS A 191 8.77 14.75 13.10
C CYS A 191 8.14 15.86 12.23
N GLY A 192 6.84 15.73 11.93
CA GLY A 192 6.06 16.75 11.23
C GLY A 192 6.32 16.91 9.73
N ASP A 193 7.18 16.09 9.10
CA ASP A 193 7.33 16.10 7.63
C ASP A 193 6.16 15.32 7.00
N PRO A 194 5.25 15.98 6.26
CA PRO A 194 4.08 15.32 5.66
C PRO A 194 4.43 14.31 4.55
N ARG A 195 5.70 14.28 4.12
CA ARG A 195 6.20 13.35 3.09
C ARG A 195 6.81 12.08 3.67
N LEU A 196 7.06 12.05 4.99
CA LEU A 196 7.53 10.89 5.72
C LEU A 196 6.35 10.19 6.40
N ALA A 197 6.24 8.88 6.23
CA ALA A 197 5.21 8.08 6.91
C ALA A 197 5.80 6.82 7.53
N VAL A 198 5.12 6.32 8.58
CA VAL A 198 5.34 4.95 9.06
C VAL A 198 4.71 3.99 8.06
N LEU A 199 5.46 2.98 7.64
CA LEU A 199 4.98 1.95 6.73
C LEU A 199 5.21 0.57 7.34
N THR A 200 4.16 -0.25 7.36
CA THR A 200 4.21 -1.62 7.88
C THR A 200 3.48 -2.58 6.93
N GLY A 201 3.48 -3.87 7.26
CA GLY A 201 2.64 -4.85 6.57
C GLY A 201 1.14 -4.76 6.89
N GLY A 202 0.70 -3.83 7.74
CA GLY A 202 -0.71 -3.60 8.08
C GLY A 202 -1.35 -4.65 9.01
N GLY A 203 -0.57 -5.61 9.50
CA GLY A 203 -1.03 -6.68 10.39
C GLY A 203 -1.11 -6.30 11.88
N PRO A 204 -1.50 -7.27 12.75
CA PRO A 204 -1.45 -7.10 14.20
C PRO A 204 0.00 -7.16 14.72
N GLY A 205 0.18 -6.99 16.03
CA GLY A 205 1.45 -7.16 16.72
C GLY A 205 2.42 -6.01 16.49
N GLY A 206 3.68 -6.29 16.10
CA GLY A 206 4.71 -5.26 15.93
C GLY A 206 4.36 -4.22 14.86
N MET A 207 3.69 -4.65 13.80
CA MET A 207 3.17 -3.75 12.76
C MET A 207 2.10 -2.81 13.32
N GLU A 208 1.12 -3.36 14.04
CA GLU A 208 0.06 -2.59 14.70
C GLU A 208 0.63 -1.59 15.70
N ALA A 209 1.61 -2.01 16.52
CA ALA A 209 2.26 -1.13 17.48
C ALA A 209 2.78 0.15 16.80
N ALA A 210 3.57 -0.01 15.74
CA ALA A 210 4.10 1.12 14.97
C ALA A 210 2.99 1.97 14.34
N ASN A 211 1.99 1.35 13.72
CA ASN A 211 0.87 2.09 13.12
C ASN A 211 0.07 2.87 14.17
N ARG A 212 -0.16 2.28 15.35
CA ARG A 212 -0.83 2.90 16.49
C ARG A 212 -0.05 4.10 17.02
N GLY A 213 1.27 3.98 17.09
CA GLY A 213 2.16 5.08 17.47
C GLY A 213 1.97 6.32 16.62
N ALA A 214 1.98 6.15 15.30
CA ALA A 214 1.73 7.23 14.34
C ALA A 214 0.30 7.78 14.44
N PHE A 215 -0.68 6.89 14.61
CA PHE A 215 -2.09 7.25 14.77
C PHE A 215 -2.34 8.10 16.02
N ASP A 216 -1.70 7.77 17.15
CA ASP A 216 -1.84 8.49 18.43
C ASP A 216 -1.52 9.99 18.31
N VAL A 217 -0.70 10.38 17.33
CA VAL A 217 -0.29 11.77 17.07
C VAL A 217 -0.89 12.34 15.79
N GLY A 218 -1.86 11.64 15.18
CA GLY A 218 -2.56 12.08 13.98
C GLY A 218 -1.70 12.05 12.71
N ALA A 219 -0.58 11.33 12.70
CA ALA A 219 0.28 11.19 11.53
C ALA A 219 -0.23 10.13 10.55
N LYS A 220 0.20 10.21 9.29
CA LYS A 220 -0.12 9.21 8.26
C LYS A 220 0.57 7.88 8.57
N SER A 221 -0.20 6.80 8.44
CA SER A 221 0.19 5.44 8.76
C SER A 221 -0.20 4.51 7.60
N VAL A 222 0.81 3.92 6.96
CA VAL A 222 0.67 3.10 5.74
C VAL A 222 0.70 1.62 6.08
N GLY A 223 -0.17 0.85 5.44
CA GLY A 223 -0.22 -0.60 5.55
C GLY A 223 -0.21 -1.26 4.18
N LEU A 224 0.81 -2.06 3.91
CA LEU A 224 0.88 -2.91 2.72
C LEU A 224 0.45 -4.32 3.12
N ASN A 225 -0.82 -4.65 3.01
CA ASN A 225 -1.36 -5.98 3.33
C ASN A 225 -1.16 -6.96 2.15
N ILE A 226 -1.30 -8.26 2.40
CA ILE A 226 -1.20 -9.30 1.36
C ILE A 226 -2.42 -10.21 1.43
N ALA A 227 -2.96 -10.59 0.29
CA ALA A 227 -4.03 -11.59 0.21
C ALA A 227 -3.49 -12.95 0.68
N LEU A 228 -4.13 -13.53 1.70
CA LEU A 228 -3.80 -14.84 2.27
C LEU A 228 -5.04 -15.75 2.23
N PRO A 229 -4.87 -17.10 2.19
CA PRO A 229 -6.00 -18.04 2.18
C PRO A 229 -6.94 -17.90 3.39
N HIS A 230 -6.38 -17.47 4.53
CA HIS A 230 -7.16 -17.05 5.70
C HIS A 230 -6.93 -15.57 5.90
N GLU A 231 -8.01 -14.81 5.92
CA GLU A 231 -7.98 -13.36 5.85
C GLU A 231 -7.31 -12.75 7.09
N GLN A 232 -6.25 -11.98 6.85
CA GLN A 232 -5.64 -11.12 7.85
C GLN A 232 -6.36 -9.76 7.79
N TYR A 233 -7.20 -9.49 8.79
CA TYR A 233 -7.78 -8.16 8.93
C TYR A 233 -6.66 -7.12 9.12
N PRO A 234 -6.73 -5.98 8.42
CA PRO A 234 -5.81 -4.87 8.68
C PRO A 234 -6.01 -4.35 10.10
N ASN A 235 -4.95 -3.88 10.74
CA ASN A 235 -5.06 -3.24 12.04
C ASN A 235 -5.83 -1.90 11.93
N PRO A 236 -6.55 -1.48 12.99
CA PRO A 236 -7.48 -0.34 12.93
C PRO A 236 -6.78 1.03 12.96
N TYR A 237 -5.44 1.07 13.06
CA TYR A 237 -4.66 2.31 13.19
C TYR A 237 -4.05 2.78 11.85
N LEU A 238 -4.36 2.09 10.76
CA LEU A 238 -3.99 2.51 9.42
C LEU A 238 -4.83 3.71 8.98
N THR A 239 -4.22 4.65 8.27
CA THR A 239 -4.95 5.79 7.73
C THR A 239 -5.87 5.32 6.59
N PRO A 240 -7.18 5.68 6.60
CA PRO A 240 -8.07 5.39 5.48
C PRO A 240 -7.51 5.92 4.15
N GLY A 241 -7.49 5.07 3.13
CA GLY A 241 -6.85 5.37 1.83
C GLY A 241 -5.36 5.03 1.74
N LEU A 242 -4.72 4.61 2.83
CA LEU A 242 -3.30 4.18 2.89
C LEU A 242 -3.12 2.72 3.30
N CYS A 243 -4.19 1.92 3.27
CA CYS A 243 -4.16 0.47 3.39
C CYS A 243 -4.34 -0.17 2.01
N MET A 244 -3.29 -0.80 1.49
CA MET A 244 -3.28 -1.43 0.16
C MET A 244 -3.19 -2.95 0.31
N SER A 245 -3.98 -3.70 -0.44
CA SER A 245 -3.92 -5.16 -0.48
C SER A 245 -3.23 -5.60 -1.77
N PHE A 246 -2.16 -6.38 -1.62
CA PHE A 246 -1.40 -6.96 -2.73
C PHE A 246 -1.81 -8.40 -2.99
N HIS A 247 -1.71 -8.82 -4.25
CA HIS A 247 -1.81 -10.24 -4.60
C HIS A 247 -0.42 -10.88 -4.66
N TYR A 248 0.58 -10.17 -5.20
CA TYR A 248 1.92 -10.71 -5.39
C TYR A 248 2.89 -10.23 -4.30
N PHE A 249 3.49 -11.18 -3.56
CA PHE A 249 4.50 -10.89 -2.54
C PHE A 249 5.68 -10.07 -3.06
N ALA A 250 6.14 -10.34 -4.28
CA ALA A 250 7.27 -9.62 -4.87
C ALA A 250 6.97 -8.11 -5.01
N MET A 251 5.75 -7.76 -5.43
CA MET A 251 5.34 -6.37 -5.59
C MET A 251 5.24 -5.65 -4.25
N ARG A 252 4.69 -6.33 -3.24
CA ARG A 252 4.66 -5.84 -1.87
C ARG A 252 6.06 -5.56 -1.32
N LYS A 253 6.98 -6.53 -1.47
CA LYS A 253 8.38 -6.40 -1.02
C LYS A 253 9.12 -5.26 -1.71
N MET A 254 8.94 -5.12 -3.01
CA MET A 254 9.51 -4.02 -3.76
C MET A 254 9.02 -2.66 -3.20
N HIS A 255 7.74 -2.53 -2.83
CA HIS A 255 7.20 -1.30 -2.24
C HIS A 255 7.67 -1.02 -0.82
N PHE A 256 8.05 -2.04 -0.03
CA PHE A 256 8.76 -1.81 1.23
C PHE A 256 10.08 -1.07 0.99
N MET A 257 10.89 -1.51 0.03
CA MET A 257 12.22 -0.93 -0.20
C MET A 257 12.21 0.36 -1.01
N LYS A 258 11.29 0.51 -1.98
CA LYS A 258 11.30 1.62 -2.96
C LYS A 258 11.35 3.03 -2.34
N ARG A 259 10.70 3.22 -1.19
CA ARG A 259 10.64 4.51 -0.47
C ARG A 259 11.28 4.45 0.92
N ALA A 260 11.90 3.32 1.26
CA ALA A 260 12.50 3.15 2.57
C ALA A 260 13.59 4.20 2.77
N ALA A 261 13.38 5.07 3.75
CA ALA A 261 14.43 5.90 4.31
C ALA A 261 15.19 5.15 5.38
N ALA A 262 14.52 4.27 6.12
CA ALA A 262 15.11 3.38 7.11
C ALA A 262 14.26 2.12 7.23
N LEU A 263 14.86 1.06 7.75
CA LEU A 263 14.19 -0.18 8.13
C LEU A 263 14.44 -0.44 9.61
N VAL A 264 13.38 -0.72 10.35
CA VAL A 264 13.45 -1.12 11.75
C VAL A 264 12.78 -2.47 11.95
N ALA A 265 13.51 -3.42 12.53
CA ALA A 265 13.01 -4.76 12.81
C ALA A 265 12.82 -4.94 14.32
N LEU A 266 11.56 -5.02 14.74
CA LEU A 266 11.17 -5.53 16.06
C LEU A 266 11.28 -7.06 16.07
N PRO A 267 11.38 -7.71 17.24
CA PRO A 267 11.38 -9.15 17.35
C PRO A 267 10.26 -9.83 16.54
N GLY A 268 10.65 -10.82 15.74
CA GLY A 268 9.90 -11.23 14.56
C GLY A 268 10.13 -12.68 14.15
N GLY A 269 9.15 -13.24 13.44
CA GLY A 269 9.27 -14.59 12.89
C GLY A 269 9.86 -14.60 11.47
N PHE A 270 9.55 -15.65 10.71
CA PHE A 270 10.06 -15.81 9.34
C PHE A 270 9.71 -14.66 8.39
N GLY A 271 8.54 -14.03 8.53
CA GLY A 271 8.19 -12.87 7.70
C GLY A 271 9.16 -11.70 7.91
N THR A 272 9.44 -11.37 9.18
CA THR A 272 10.39 -10.31 9.54
C THR A 272 11.82 -10.66 9.08
N LEU A 273 12.22 -11.92 9.22
CA LEU A 273 13.52 -12.40 8.76
C LEU A 273 13.67 -12.32 7.24
N ASP A 274 12.65 -12.74 6.50
CA ASP A 274 12.61 -12.66 5.04
C ASP A 274 12.77 -11.22 4.55
N GLU A 275 12.06 -10.27 5.16
CA GLU A 275 12.16 -8.85 4.84
C GLU A 275 13.53 -8.26 5.22
N LEU A 276 14.05 -8.60 6.41
CA LEU A 276 15.37 -8.16 6.89
C LEU A 276 16.50 -8.66 5.99
N PHE A 277 16.58 -9.96 5.74
CA PHE A 277 17.64 -10.52 4.91
C PHE A 277 17.52 -10.07 3.45
N CYS A 278 16.30 -9.86 2.94
CA CYS A 278 16.11 -9.26 1.62
C CYS A 278 16.72 -7.85 1.56
N ALA A 279 16.50 -7.01 2.57
CA ALA A 279 17.09 -5.68 2.65
C ALA A 279 18.62 -5.73 2.76
N LEU A 280 19.17 -6.57 3.66
CA LEU A 280 20.61 -6.75 3.82
C LEU A 280 21.28 -7.17 2.51
N THR A 281 20.75 -8.19 1.81
CA THR A 281 21.28 -8.64 0.53
C THR A 281 21.18 -7.56 -0.55
N LEU A 282 20.10 -6.77 -0.59
CA LEU A 282 19.97 -5.68 -1.57
C LEU A 282 21.02 -4.58 -1.38
N ILE A 283 21.37 -4.26 -0.13
CA ILE A 283 22.39 -3.26 0.19
C ILE A 283 23.79 -3.83 -0.03
N GLN A 284 24.07 -5.04 0.47
CA GLN A 284 25.33 -5.78 0.26
C GLN A 284 25.68 -5.86 -1.23
N THR A 285 24.71 -6.22 -2.07
CA THR A 285 24.90 -6.35 -3.53
C THR A 285 24.82 -5.02 -4.29
N ARG A 286 24.66 -3.89 -3.59
CA ARG A 286 24.55 -2.53 -4.14
C ARG A 286 23.42 -2.37 -5.17
N LYS A 287 22.37 -3.20 -5.06
CA LYS A 287 21.14 -3.08 -5.86
C LYS A 287 20.19 -2.02 -5.30
N SER A 288 20.32 -1.73 -4.01
CA SER A 288 19.70 -0.57 -3.36
C SER A 288 20.77 0.38 -2.84
N ALA A 289 20.43 1.67 -2.75
CA ALA A 289 21.24 2.60 -1.97
C ALA A 289 21.25 2.17 -0.48
N PRO A 290 22.34 2.44 0.26
CA PRO A 290 22.39 2.19 1.69
C PRO A 290 21.30 2.97 2.43
N ILE A 291 20.69 2.32 3.41
CA ILE A 291 19.74 2.92 4.37
C ILE A 291 20.05 2.34 5.76
N PRO A 292 19.78 3.07 6.86
CA PRO A 292 19.98 2.53 8.19
C PRO A 292 18.98 1.39 8.44
N ILE A 293 19.52 0.23 8.80
CA ILE A 293 18.78 -0.93 9.28
C ILE A 293 18.99 -1.04 10.79
N VAL A 294 17.92 -0.97 11.57
CA VAL A 294 17.98 -1.00 13.04
C VAL A 294 17.25 -2.24 13.57
N LEU A 295 17.94 -3.04 14.38
CA LEU A 295 17.41 -4.24 15.02
C LEU A 295 17.10 -3.93 16.49
N ILE A 296 15.82 -4.01 16.87
CA ILE A 296 15.40 -3.71 18.23
C ILE A 296 15.54 -4.95 19.13
N GLY A 297 16.27 -4.81 20.24
CA GLY A 297 16.51 -5.87 21.22
C GLY A 297 17.68 -6.78 20.82
N GLU A 298 18.91 -6.36 21.11
CA GLU A 298 20.14 -7.03 20.69
C GLU A 298 20.18 -8.50 21.14
N ALA A 299 19.80 -8.77 22.39
CA ALA A 299 19.78 -10.13 22.94
C ALA A 299 18.84 -11.07 22.16
N TYR A 300 17.72 -10.56 21.63
CA TYR A 300 16.84 -11.34 20.79
C TYR A 300 17.52 -11.71 19.47
N TRP A 301 18.07 -10.71 18.78
CA TRP A 301 18.65 -10.89 17.44
C TRP A 301 19.92 -11.74 17.43
N ARG A 302 20.77 -11.61 18.45
CA ARG A 302 21.96 -12.47 18.61
C ARG A 302 21.61 -13.95 18.78
N ASN A 303 20.43 -14.26 19.32
CA ASN A 303 19.92 -15.64 19.39
C ASN A 303 19.31 -16.11 18.05
N VAL A 304 18.89 -15.19 17.18
CA VAL A 304 18.25 -15.51 15.91
C VAL A 304 19.26 -15.76 14.80
N PHE A 305 20.29 -14.92 14.70
CA PHE A 305 21.40 -15.12 13.76
C PHE A 305 22.70 -14.51 14.32
N ASN A 306 23.84 -15.00 13.83
CA ASN A 306 25.16 -14.54 14.26
C ASN A 306 25.97 -14.06 13.06
N ALA A 307 26.01 -12.74 12.84
CA ALA A 307 26.77 -12.12 11.76
C ALA A 307 28.28 -12.33 11.89
N ASP A 308 28.81 -12.36 13.12
CA ASP A 308 30.24 -12.60 13.36
C ASP A 308 30.64 -14.01 12.89
N TYR A 309 29.78 -15.00 13.17
CA TYR A 309 29.99 -16.36 12.67
C TYR A 309 29.91 -16.43 11.14
N LEU A 310 28.98 -15.71 10.51
CA LEU A 310 28.88 -15.65 9.04
C LEU A 310 30.15 -15.07 8.40
N ALA A 311 30.73 -14.04 9.01
CA ALA A 311 32.00 -13.46 8.57
C ALA A 311 33.18 -14.42 8.82
N GLU A 312 33.23 -15.07 10.00
CA GLU A 312 34.27 -16.05 10.36
C GLU A 312 34.35 -17.22 9.37
N VAL A 313 33.19 -17.74 8.94
CA VAL A 313 33.15 -18.83 7.95
C VAL A 313 33.28 -18.36 6.50
N GLY A 314 33.44 -17.05 6.27
CA GLY A 314 33.58 -16.46 4.94
C GLY A 314 32.31 -16.47 4.08
N SER A 315 31.12 -16.47 4.70
CA SER A 315 29.85 -16.36 3.98
C SER A 315 29.43 -14.92 3.69
N ILE A 316 29.98 -13.94 4.42
CA ILE A 316 29.84 -12.50 4.20
C ILE A 316 31.20 -11.82 4.42
N ASP A 317 31.37 -10.59 3.94
CA ASP A 317 32.58 -9.80 4.16
C ASP A 317 32.57 -9.14 5.56
N ASP A 318 33.73 -8.75 6.05
CA ASP A 318 33.87 -8.10 7.37
C ASP A 318 33.05 -6.81 7.49
N GLU A 319 32.90 -6.06 6.39
CA GLU A 319 32.11 -4.81 6.32
C GLU A 319 30.60 -5.05 6.38
N ASP A 320 30.11 -6.26 6.05
CA ASP A 320 28.68 -6.57 6.04
C ASP A 320 28.07 -6.58 7.46
N ARG A 321 28.91 -6.66 8.49
CA ARG A 321 28.51 -6.49 9.90
C ARG A 321 28.07 -5.06 10.22
N GLU A 322 28.47 -4.09 9.40
CA GLU A 322 28.15 -2.67 9.56
C GLU A 322 26.83 -2.29 8.87
N LEU A 323 26.18 -3.23 8.16
CA LEU A 323 24.92 -2.99 7.44
C LEU A 323 23.72 -2.71 8.36
N PHE A 324 23.82 -3.08 9.65
CA PHE A 324 22.77 -2.87 10.63
C PHE A 324 23.34 -2.45 11.98
N SER A 325 22.50 -1.85 12.82
CA SER A 325 22.81 -1.53 14.20
C SER A 325 21.75 -2.08 15.15
N TYR A 326 22.10 -2.19 16.42
CA TYR A 326 21.14 -2.53 17.47
C TYR A 326 20.62 -1.26 18.16
N ALA A 327 19.41 -1.36 18.73
CA ALA A 327 18.88 -0.37 19.66
C ALA A 327 17.93 -1.06 20.66
N GLU A 328 17.86 -0.52 21.89
CA GLU A 328 16.98 -1.04 22.94
C GLU A 328 15.72 -0.19 23.11
N THR A 329 15.77 1.07 22.68
CA THR A 329 14.66 2.03 22.82
C THR A 329 14.27 2.67 21.51
N ALA A 330 13.05 3.21 21.46
CA ALA A 330 12.56 3.93 20.29
C ALA A 330 13.36 5.22 20.03
N GLU A 331 13.76 5.90 21.10
CA GLU A 331 14.55 7.13 21.07
C GLU A 331 15.95 6.88 20.51
N GLU A 332 16.59 5.79 20.92
CA GLU A 332 17.90 5.37 20.40
C GLU A 332 17.81 5.04 18.92
N ALA A 333 16.83 4.20 18.53
CA ALA A 333 16.61 3.84 17.13
C ALA A 333 16.36 5.10 16.26
N TRP A 334 15.46 5.98 16.70
CA TRP A 334 15.13 7.19 15.96
C TRP A 334 16.31 8.16 15.86
N SER A 335 17.03 8.38 16.95
CA SER A 335 18.22 9.24 16.97
C SER A 335 19.33 8.69 16.09
N GLY A 336 19.54 7.36 16.09
CA GLY A 336 20.49 6.68 15.23
C GLY A 336 20.17 6.84 13.75
N ILE A 337 18.89 6.67 13.36
CA ILE A 337 18.42 6.91 11.99
C ILE A 337 18.69 8.35 11.56
N LEU A 338 18.34 9.35 12.39
CA LEU A 338 18.59 10.75 12.09
C LEU A 338 20.09 11.07 11.96
N ALA A 339 20.91 10.53 12.86
CA ALA A 339 22.37 10.71 12.84
C ALA A 339 23.00 10.11 11.58
N TRP A 340 22.60 8.88 11.21
CA TRP A 340 23.07 8.21 10.00
C TRP A 340 22.79 9.06 8.75
N HIS A 341 21.56 9.57 8.63
CA HIS A 341 21.17 10.41 7.49
C HIS A 341 21.94 11.74 7.44
N SER A 342 22.18 12.36 8.61
CA SER A 342 22.99 13.58 8.70
C SER A 342 24.44 13.34 8.27
N GLN A 343 25.03 12.21 8.67
CA GLN A 343 26.41 11.85 8.33
C GLN A 343 26.58 11.49 6.85
N ASN A 344 25.54 10.91 6.24
CA ASN A 344 25.53 10.51 4.83
C ASN A 344 24.96 11.59 3.89
N GLY A 345 24.84 12.84 4.34
CA GLY A 345 24.43 13.97 3.50
C GLY A 345 22.98 13.91 3.00
N SER A 346 22.11 13.15 3.66
CA SER A 346 20.70 12.94 3.28
C SER A 346 19.74 13.19 4.46
N PRO A 347 19.79 14.36 5.13
CA PRO A 347 19.03 14.61 6.36
C PRO A 347 17.53 14.37 6.16
N LEU A 348 16.95 13.49 6.98
CA LEU A 348 15.53 13.12 6.87
C LEU A 348 14.60 14.28 7.20
N VAL A 349 14.91 15.01 8.26
CA VAL A 349 14.16 16.16 8.74
C VAL A 349 15.02 17.39 8.55
N VAL A 350 14.59 18.28 7.65
CA VAL A 350 15.20 19.61 7.54
C VAL A 350 14.54 20.45 8.63
N LYS A 351 15.28 20.79 9.69
CA LYS A 351 14.80 21.80 10.63
C LYS A 351 14.60 23.09 9.83
N SER A 352 13.35 23.52 9.69
CA SER A 352 13.03 24.90 9.32
C SER A 352 13.81 25.77 10.29
N GLN A 353 14.81 26.52 9.82
CA GLN A 353 15.46 27.51 10.68
C GLN A 353 14.38 28.50 11.14
N PRO A 354 14.32 28.85 12.43
CA PRO A 354 13.40 29.85 12.93
C PRO A 354 13.66 31.24 12.35
#